data_AF-A0A3D0SKK6-F1
#
_entry.id   AF-A0A3D0SKK6-F1
#
_cell.length_a   1.000
_cell.length_b   1.000
_cell.length_c   1.000
_cell.angle_alpha   90.00
_cell.angle_beta   90.00
_cell.angle_gamma   90.00
#
_symmetry.space_group_name_H-M   'P 1'
#
loop_
_entity.id
_entity.type
_entity.pdbx_description
1 polymer ?
#
loop_
_entity_poly.entity_id
_entity_poly.type
_entity_poly.pdbx_seq_one_letter_code
_entity_poly.pdbx_strand_id
1 'polypeptide(L)'
;QPADQPDITRPKLRFVRACRLSAAPLAEKEKAVQTYSWEGADRDTPEQFLAFSKAYLRAARVICRDLIENPDEHTYENGCACMFNARLSVELFLKATLFKANSSTQLSHDIDALFAQFKAAYVGDAYAWHPPFIVEVLGASSESEQLDRMKTHKKEYKQDQALRYPRSRDMQLWQHVVAFSATEFQNELNQLASDVARLESEIFS
;
A
#
# COMPACT_ATOMS: atom_id res chain seq x y z
N GLN A 1 -39.27 39.95 23.47
CA GLN A 1 -37.80 40.07 23.60
C GLN A 1 -37.45 39.61 25.01
N PRO A 2 -36.50 38.67 25.17
CA PRO A 2 -35.12 38.80 24.69
C PRO A 2 -34.74 37.79 23.60
N ALA A 3 -33.60 38.08 22.97
CA ALA A 3 -32.92 37.30 21.96
C ALA A 3 -31.98 36.28 22.62
N ASP A 4 -31.81 35.10 22.01
CA ASP A 4 -30.61 34.28 22.19
C ASP A 4 -30.30 33.50 20.91
N GLN A 5 -28.99 33.28 20.72
CA GLN A 5 -28.23 33.12 19.48
C GLN A 5 -28.44 31.81 18.71
N PRO A 6 -28.04 31.73 17.42
CA PRO A 6 -28.01 30.48 16.68
C PRO A 6 -26.91 29.55 17.22
N ASP A 7 -27.33 28.35 17.64
CA ASP A 7 -26.43 27.26 18.02
C ASP A 7 -25.72 26.73 16.77
N ILE A 8 -24.50 27.22 16.53
CA ILE A 8 -23.57 26.69 15.53
C ILE A 8 -22.94 25.43 16.13
N THR A 9 -23.72 24.34 16.20
CA THR A 9 -23.14 23.03 16.51
C THR A 9 -22.32 22.53 15.33
N ARG A 10 -21.01 22.41 15.59
CA ARG A 10 -19.95 21.69 14.87
C ARG A 10 -20.45 20.56 13.96
N PRO A 11 -19.83 20.32 12.79
CA PRO A 11 -20.13 19.17 11.96
C PRO A 11 -19.87 17.89 12.77
N LYS A 12 -20.95 17.19 13.14
CA LYS A 12 -20.87 15.86 13.72
C LYS A 12 -20.28 14.94 12.65
N LEU A 13 -19.02 14.55 12.80
CA LEU A 13 -18.43 13.43 12.07
C LEU A 13 -19.35 12.21 12.28
N ARG A 14 -20.20 11.94 11.30
CA ARG A 14 -20.95 10.68 11.21
C ARG A 14 -19.95 9.65 10.70
N PHE A 15 -19.49 8.78 11.58
CA PHE A 15 -18.96 7.48 11.17
C PHE A 15 -20.03 6.80 10.29
N VAL A 16 -19.82 6.78 8.97
CA VAL A 16 -20.68 6.04 8.06
C VAL A 16 -20.37 4.57 8.29
N ARG A 17 -21.19 3.93 9.12
CA ARG A 17 -21.29 2.47 9.18
C ARG A 17 -21.91 2.03 7.86
N ALA A 18 -21.10 1.90 6.82
CA ALA A 18 -21.53 1.42 5.52
C ALA A 18 -21.94 -0.05 5.64
N CYS A 19 -23.22 -0.30 5.90
CA CYS A 19 -24.01 -1.43 5.41
C CYS A 19 -25.43 -1.34 5.98
N ARG A 20 -26.36 -0.82 5.18
CA ARG A 20 -27.76 -1.26 5.19
C ARG A 20 -28.09 -1.70 3.76
N LEU A 21 -27.92 -2.98 3.47
CA LEU A 21 -28.57 -3.60 2.33
C LEU A 21 -30.04 -3.82 2.74
N SER A 22 -30.94 -2.96 2.26
CA SER A 22 -32.37 -3.30 2.24
C SER A 22 -32.59 -4.25 1.07
N ALA A 23 -32.99 -5.49 1.36
CA ALA A 23 -33.34 -6.47 0.35
C ALA A 23 -34.61 -6.03 -0.40
N ALA A 24 -34.47 -5.71 -1.69
CA ALA A 24 -35.57 -5.66 -2.64
C ALA A 24 -35.38 -6.80 -3.68
N PRO A 25 -36.46 -7.31 -4.30
CA PRO A 25 -36.42 -8.56 -5.05
C PRO A 25 -35.65 -8.41 -6.37
N LEU A 26 -34.89 -9.46 -6.69
CA LEU A 26 -34.10 -9.63 -7.91
C LEU A 26 -34.96 -9.53 -9.18
N ALA A 27 -34.86 -8.43 -9.93
CA ALA A 27 -35.18 -8.39 -11.36
C ALA A 27 -34.61 -7.11 -12.01
N GLU A 28 -33.37 -7.19 -12.46
CA GLU A 28 -32.77 -6.58 -13.67
C GLU A 28 -31.25 -6.66 -13.48
N LYS A 29 -30.50 -6.90 -14.57
CA LYS A 29 -29.03 -6.80 -14.52
C LYS A 29 -28.70 -5.34 -14.29
N GLU A 30 -28.72 -4.90 -13.02
CA GLU A 30 -28.21 -3.60 -12.61
C GLU A 30 -26.80 -3.49 -13.19
N LYS A 31 -26.60 -2.48 -14.04
CA LYS A 31 -25.25 -2.03 -14.43
C LYS A 31 -24.46 -1.99 -13.13
N ALA A 32 -23.36 -2.75 -13.08
CA ALA A 32 -22.52 -2.83 -11.89
C ALA A 32 -22.33 -1.40 -11.35
N VAL A 33 -22.99 -1.11 -10.22
CA VAL A 33 -22.88 0.19 -9.59
C VAL A 33 -21.41 0.30 -9.24
N GLN A 34 -20.69 1.24 -9.84
CA GLN A 34 -19.32 1.52 -9.46
C GLN A 34 -19.34 1.94 -8.00
N THR A 35 -19.02 1.01 -7.11
CA THR A 35 -18.89 1.28 -5.68
C THR A 35 -17.54 1.97 -5.46
N TYR A 36 -17.52 3.28 -5.70
CA TYR A 36 -16.42 4.17 -5.34
C TYR A 36 -16.95 5.33 -4.49
N SER A 37 -16.10 5.88 -3.62
CA SER A 37 -16.43 7.13 -2.92
C SER A 37 -16.66 8.23 -3.95
N TRP A 38 -17.71 9.04 -3.77
CA TRP A 38 -17.94 10.22 -4.60
C TRP A 38 -16.75 11.21 -4.57
N GLU A 39 -15.92 11.17 -3.52
CA GLU A 39 -14.73 12.01 -3.31
C GLU A 39 -13.58 11.72 -4.28
N GLY A 40 -13.71 10.69 -5.12
CA GLY A 40 -12.74 10.37 -6.18
C GLY A 40 -13.39 10.00 -7.50
N ALA A 41 -14.66 10.31 -7.69
CA ALA A 41 -15.40 9.95 -8.91
C ALA A 41 -14.88 10.68 -10.16
N ASP A 42 -14.20 11.80 -9.98
CA ASP A 42 -13.54 12.60 -11.02
C ASP A 42 -12.13 12.09 -11.36
N ARG A 43 -11.56 11.20 -10.55
CA ARG A 43 -10.23 10.64 -10.79
C ARG A 43 -10.31 9.46 -11.74
N ASP A 44 -9.44 9.52 -12.71
CA ASP A 44 -9.00 8.45 -13.58
C ASP A 44 -8.34 7.31 -12.74
N THR A 45 -8.29 6.07 -13.26
CA THR A 45 -7.89 4.86 -12.50
C THR A 45 -6.44 4.91 -11.96
N PRO A 46 -5.42 5.34 -12.75
CA PRO A 46 -4.07 5.60 -12.24
C PRO A 46 -4.06 6.60 -11.09
N GLU A 47 -4.80 7.71 -11.20
CA GLU A 47 -4.89 8.76 -10.18
C GLU A 47 -5.57 8.26 -8.92
N GLN A 48 -6.54 7.35 -9.03
CA GLN A 48 -7.12 6.67 -7.87
C GLN A 48 -6.08 5.80 -7.16
N PHE A 49 -5.33 4.97 -7.88
CA PHE A 49 -4.26 4.15 -7.29
C PHE A 49 -3.19 5.02 -6.62
N LEU A 50 -2.78 6.12 -7.27
CA LEU A 50 -1.82 7.07 -6.72
C LEU A 50 -2.35 7.72 -5.44
N ALA A 51 -3.62 8.14 -5.41
CA ALA A 51 -4.23 8.73 -4.22
C ALA A 51 -4.26 7.74 -3.04
N PHE A 52 -4.62 6.48 -3.27
CA PHE A 52 -4.56 5.44 -2.24
C PHE A 52 -3.13 5.17 -1.80
N SER A 53 -2.18 5.09 -2.73
CA SER A 53 -0.75 4.91 -2.40
C SER A 53 -0.27 5.98 -1.43
N LYS A 54 -0.55 7.26 -1.71
CA LYS A 54 -0.17 8.39 -0.84
C LYS A 54 -0.87 8.34 0.51
N ALA A 55 -2.14 7.92 0.55
CA ALA A 55 -2.88 7.76 1.80
C ALA A 55 -2.25 6.66 2.70
N TYR A 56 -1.90 5.51 2.13
CA TYR A 56 -1.25 4.43 2.87
C TYR A 56 0.17 4.79 3.31
N LEU A 57 0.93 5.53 2.50
CA LEU A 57 2.24 6.05 2.92
C LEU A 57 2.12 7.01 4.10
N ARG A 58 1.14 7.91 4.05
CA ARG A 58 0.85 8.81 5.16
C ARG A 58 0.49 8.03 6.42
N ALA A 59 -0.34 7.01 6.31
CA ALA A 59 -0.70 6.14 7.43
C ALA A 59 0.53 5.45 8.03
N ALA A 60 1.38 4.84 7.19
CA ALA A 60 2.62 4.20 7.63
C ALA A 60 3.54 5.18 8.38
N ARG A 61 3.70 6.42 7.89
CA ARG A 61 4.52 7.45 8.55
C ARG A 61 3.94 7.89 9.89
N VAL A 62 2.62 7.99 10.00
CA VAL A 62 1.96 8.34 11.27
C VAL A 62 2.15 7.22 12.30
N ILE A 63 1.92 5.96 11.90
CA ILE A 63 2.11 4.80 12.77
C ILE A 63 3.59 4.71 13.19
N CYS A 64 4.52 4.82 12.25
CA CYS A 64 5.95 4.71 12.56
C CYS A 64 6.40 5.76 13.58
N ARG A 65 5.97 7.02 13.41
CA ARG A 65 6.25 8.09 14.37
C ARG A 65 5.65 7.78 15.75
N ASP A 66 4.41 7.30 15.79
CA ASP A 66 3.74 6.92 17.03
C ASP A 66 4.50 5.82 17.78
N LEU A 67 5.06 4.83 17.08
CA LEU A 67 5.89 3.78 17.66
C LEU A 67 7.25 4.28 18.18
N ILE A 68 7.78 5.37 17.62
CA ILE A 68 8.99 6.03 18.14
C ILE A 68 8.66 6.85 19.40
N GLU A 69 7.53 7.56 19.38
CA GLU A 69 7.09 8.44 20.47
C GLU A 69 6.56 7.65 21.68
N ASN A 70 6.04 6.43 21.46
CA ASN A 70 5.46 5.56 22.48
C ASN A 70 6.13 4.17 22.47
N PRO A 71 7.28 3.99 23.15
CA PRO A 71 8.01 2.73 23.15
C PRO A 71 7.22 1.51 23.65
N ASP A 72 6.23 1.71 24.52
CA ASP A 72 5.34 0.64 25.00
C ASP A 72 4.46 0.06 23.88
N GLU A 73 4.20 0.83 22.83
CA GLU A 73 3.47 0.40 21.64
C GLU A 73 4.39 -0.24 20.59
N HIS A 74 5.72 -0.26 20.79
CA HIS A 74 6.69 -0.86 19.87
C HIS A 74 6.68 -2.40 19.94
N THR A 75 5.53 -2.96 19.58
CA THR A 75 5.26 -4.38 19.46
C THR A 75 5.49 -4.86 18.03
N TYR A 76 5.68 -6.17 17.86
CA TYR A 76 5.84 -6.77 16.54
C TYR A 76 4.59 -6.56 15.67
N GLU A 77 3.40 -6.69 16.26
CA GLU A 77 2.11 -6.56 15.60
C GLU A 77 1.88 -5.14 15.07
N ASN A 78 2.20 -4.12 15.88
CA ASN A 78 2.12 -2.73 15.45
C ASN A 78 3.17 -2.42 14.37
N GLY A 79 4.38 -2.98 14.48
CA GLY A 79 5.40 -2.93 13.44
C GLY A 79 4.93 -3.55 12.11
N CYS A 80 4.29 -4.71 12.17
CA CYS A 80 3.68 -5.36 11.02
C CYS A 80 2.60 -4.50 10.37
N ALA A 81 1.73 -3.86 11.17
CA ALA A 81 0.73 -2.94 10.64
C ALA A 81 1.38 -1.74 9.93
N CYS A 82 2.45 -1.17 10.50
CA CYS A 82 3.22 -0.11 9.87
C CYS A 82 3.83 -0.54 8.52
N MET A 83 4.56 -1.67 8.52
CA MET A 83 5.17 -2.24 7.32
C MET A 83 4.15 -2.61 6.25
N PHE A 84 2.99 -3.15 6.65
CA PHE A 84 1.91 -3.49 5.71
C PHE A 84 1.40 -2.25 4.96
N ASN A 85 1.16 -1.14 5.68
CA ASN A 85 0.72 0.11 5.05
C ASN A 85 1.77 0.64 4.07
N ALA A 86 3.06 0.59 4.42
CA ALA A 86 4.13 1.00 3.51
C ALA A 86 4.24 0.08 2.29
N ARG A 87 4.18 -1.24 2.48
CA ARG A 87 4.17 -2.21 1.39
C ARG A 87 3.02 -1.97 0.44
N LEU A 88 1.81 -1.77 0.97
CA LEU A 88 0.61 -1.51 0.17
C LEU A 88 0.73 -0.18 -0.59
N SER A 89 1.34 0.84 0.00
CA SER A 89 1.65 2.08 -0.69
C SER A 89 2.54 1.86 -1.92
N VAL A 90 3.63 1.08 -1.79
CA VAL A 90 4.53 0.75 -2.91
C VAL A 90 3.79 -0.04 -3.99
N GLU A 91 3.02 -1.05 -3.62
CA GLU A 91 2.23 -1.86 -4.55
C GLU A 91 1.27 -0.99 -5.37
N LEU A 92 0.53 -0.09 -4.71
CA LEU A 92 -0.44 0.78 -5.37
C LEU A 92 0.24 1.85 -6.22
N PHE A 93 1.41 2.35 -5.80
CA PHE A 93 2.18 3.29 -6.61
C PHE A 93 2.63 2.63 -7.93
N LEU A 94 3.21 1.43 -7.84
CA LEU A 94 3.59 0.65 -9.02
C LEU A 94 2.39 0.39 -9.93
N LYS A 95 1.23 -0.01 -9.36
CA LYS A 95 0.00 -0.17 -10.13
C LYS A 95 -0.44 1.12 -10.83
N ALA A 96 -0.39 2.26 -10.13
CA ALA A 96 -0.72 3.56 -10.71
C ALA A 96 0.16 3.85 -11.93
N THR A 97 1.48 3.74 -11.79
CA THR A 97 2.44 4.00 -12.88
C THR A 97 2.22 3.06 -14.07
N LEU A 98 2.08 1.75 -13.82
CA LEU A 98 1.86 0.77 -14.90
C LEU A 98 0.55 0.99 -15.65
N PHE A 99 -0.53 1.33 -14.93
CA PHE A 99 -1.80 1.71 -15.56
C PHE A 99 -1.68 3.03 -16.35
N LYS A 100 -0.89 3.99 -15.87
CA LYS A 100 -0.62 5.25 -16.58
C LYS A 100 0.12 5.00 -17.89
N ALA A 101 1.10 4.11 -17.89
CA ALA A 101 1.84 3.71 -19.09
C ALA A 101 0.98 2.91 -20.07
N ASN A 102 0.16 1.97 -19.58
CA ASN A 102 -0.71 1.14 -20.39
C ASN A 102 -1.94 0.68 -19.58
N SER A 103 -3.11 1.19 -19.96
CA SER A 103 -4.39 0.89 -19.29
C SER A 103 -4.85 -0.57 -19.41
N SER A 104 -4.22 -1.37 -20.27
CA SER A 104 -4.48 -2.81 -20.42
C SER A 104 -3.50 -3.68 -19.64
N THR A 105 -2.63 -3.09 -18.81
CA THR A 105 -1.64 -3.84 -18.03
C THR A 105 -2.33 -4.78 -17.04
N GLN A 106 -1.92 -6.04 -17.04
CA GLN A 106 -2.37 -7.00 -16.05
C GLN A 106 -1.66 -6.77 -14.72
N LEU A 107 -2.41 -6.47 -13.67
CA LEU A 107 -1.85 -6.25 -12.35
C LEU A 107 -1.73 -7.53 -11.54
N SER A 108 -0.66 -7.61 -10.75
CA SER A 108 -0.47 -8.62 -9.72
C SER A 108 -0.40 -7.97 -8.34
N HIS A 109 -0.22 -8.77 -7.29
CA HIS A 109 0.14 -8.31 -5.94
C HIS A 109 1.62 -8.52 -5.64
N ASP A 110 2.39 -9.04 -6.61
CA ASP A 110 3.82 -9.32 -6.48
C ASP A 110 4.61 -8.04 -6.80
N ILE A 111 5.21 -7.44 -5.78
CA ILE A 111 5.93 -6.16 -5.90
C ILE A 111 7.14 -6.29 -6.82
N ASP A 112 7.91 -7.38 -6.77
CA ASP A 112 9.06 -7.54 -7.67
C ASP A 112 8.60 -7.67 -9.13
N ALA A 113 7.49 -8.37 -9.38
CA ALA A 113 6.94 -8.49 -10.74
C ALA A 113 6.41 -7.14 -11.26
N LEU A 114 5.77 -6.35 -10.39
CA LEU A 114 5.33 -4.99 -10.72
C LEU A 114 6.54 -4.07 -10.95
N PHE A 115 7.57 -4.16 -10.12
CA PHE A 115 8.77 -3.34 -10.24
C PHE A 115 9.61 -3.71 -11.47
N ALA A 116 9.68 -4.99 -11.84
CA ALA A 116 10.29 -5.41 -13.10
C ALA A 116 9.57 -4.79 -14.31
N GLN A 117 8.24 -4.74 -14.30
CA GLN A 117 7.46 -4.06 -15.34
C GLN A 117 7.68 -2.54 -15.32
N PHE A 118 7.77 -1.92 -14.14
CA PHE A 118 8.06 -0.50 -14.00
C PHE A 118 9.39 -0.14 -14.66
N LYS A 119 10.46 -0.90 -14.37
CA LYS A 119 11.78 -0.70 -14.98
C LYS A 119 11.78 -0.88 -16.50
N ALA A 120 10.88 -1.71 -17.03
CA ALA A 120 10.74 -1.89 -18.47
C ALA A 120 9.94 -0.75 -19.13
N ALA A 121 8.97 -0.18 -18.42
CA ALA A 121 8.11 0.90 -18.93
C ALA A 121 8.76 2.29 -18.80
N TYR A 122 9.55 2.52 -17.75
CA TYR A 122 10.13 3.82 -17.40
C TYR A 122 11.66 3.73 -17.37
N VAL A 123 12.30 4.21 -18.43
CA VAL A 123 13.75 4.10 -18.65
C VAL A 123 14.43 5.47 -18.53
N GLY A 124 15.57 5.50 -17.86
CA GLY A 124 16.40 6.69 -17.69
C GLY A 124 16.55 7.10 -16.23
N ASP A 125 17.53 7.97 -15.96
CA ASP A 125 17.93 8.34 -14.60
C ASP A 125 16.82 9.06 -13.82
N ALA A 126 15.91 9.77 -14.51
CA ALA A 126 14.74 10.40 -13.91
C ALA A 126 13.82 9.39 -13.20
N TYR A 127 13.82 8.13 -13.65
CA TYR A 127 13.00 7.04 -13.11
C TYR A 127 13.78 6.07 -12.22
N ALA A 128 15.04 6.37 -11.92
CA ALA A 128 15.84 5.57 -11.01
C ALA A 128 15.14 5.48 -9.64
N TRP A 129 14.93 4.26 -9.17
CA TRP A 129 14.21 4.00 -7.92
C TRP A 129 14.63 2.66 -7.33
N HIS A 130 14.73 2.60 -6.01
CA HIS A 130 14.98 1.39 -5.25
C HIS A 130 13.86 1.27 -4.19
N PRO A 131 12.68 0.77 -4.58
CA PRO A 131 11.58 0.63 -3.63
C PRO A 131 11.95 -0.34 -2.50
N PRO A 132 11.45 -0.10 -1.28
CA PRO A 132 11.50 -1.12 -0.24
C PRO A 132 10.64 -2.34 -0.65
N PHE A 133 10.82 -3.46 0.05
CA PHE A 133 10.09 -4.72 -0.16
C PHE A 133 10.42 -5.47 -1.47
N ILE A 134 11.46 -5.07 -2.19
CA ILE A 134 12.08 -5.89 -3.24
C ILE A 134 12.96 -6.96 -2.59
N VAL A 135 12.85 -8.20 -3.05
CA VAL A 135 13.64 -9.31 -2.52
C VAL A 135 15.06 -9.23 -3.07
N GLU A 136 16.02 -8.97 -2.18
CA GLU A 136 17.44 -9.09 -2.49
C GLU A 136 17.97 -10.44 -1.99
N VAL A 137 18.63 -11.19 -2.87
CA VAL A 137 19.24 -12.49 -2.54
C VAL A 137 20.75 -12.32 -2.45
N LEU A 138 21.27 -12.39 -1.23
CA LEU A 138 22.70 -12.30 -0.95
C LEU A 138 23.39 -13.67 -1.05
N GLY A 139 24.66 -13.67 -1.45
CA GLY A 139 25.52 -14.85 -1.42
C GLY A 139 25.12 -15.97 -2.39
N ALA A 140 24.43 -15.65 -3.48
CA ALA A 140 24.24 -16.57 -4.60
C ALA A 140 25.50 -16.57 -5.49
N SER A 141 25.95 -17.75 -5.91
CA SER A 141 27.13 -17.93 -6.76
C SER A 141 26.79 -17.87 -8.26
N SER A 142 25.50 -17.86 -8.61
CA SER A 142 25.01 -17.74 -9.99
C SER A 142 23.61 -17.12 -10.05
N GLU A 143 23.22 -16.58 -11.20
CA GLU A 143 21.86 -16.07 -11.44
C GLU A 143 20.78 -17.15 -11.27
N SER A 144 21.08 -18.40 -11.69
CA SER A 144 20.15 -19.53 -11.52
C SER A 144 19.88 -19.80 -10.05
N GLU A 145 20.94 -19.82 -9.23
CA GLU A 145 20.81 -20.00 -7.78
C GLU A 145 20.06 -18.84 -7.13
N GLN A 146 20.34 -17.61 -7.57
CA GLN A 146 19.63 -16.42 -7.10
C GLN A 146 18.13 -16.53 -7.38
N LEU A 147 17.76 -16.93 -8.60
CA LEU A 147 16.38 -17.09 -9.01
C LEU A 147 15.66 -18.20 -8.23
N ASP A 148 16.32 -19.34 -8.00
CA ASP A 148 15.75 -20.45 -7.25
C ASP A 148 15.56 -20.12 -5.76
N ARG A 149 16.53 -19.43 -5.14
CA ARG A 149 16.40 -18.92 -3.76
C ARG A 149 15.27 -17.90 -3.66
N MET A 150 15.16 -16.98 -4.61
CA MET A 150 14.07 -15.99 -4.64
C MET A 150 12.69 -16.66 -4.79
N LYS A 151 12.55 -17.63 -5.70
CA LYS A 151 11.30 -18.39 -5.89
C LYS A 151 10.91 -19.14 -4.62
N THR A 152 11.87 -19.79 -3.98
CA THR A 152 11.66 -20.52 -2.71
C THR A 152 11.19 -19.56 -1.62
N HIS A 153 11.90 -18.44 -1.43
CA HIS A 153 11.52 -17.41 -0.47
C HIS A 153 10.09 -16.90 -0.69
N LYS A 154 9.73 -16.53 -1.92
CA LYS A 154 8.37 -16.03 -2.24
C LYS A 154 7.26 -17.07 -2.00
N LYS A 155 7.59 -18.35 -2.14
CA LYS A 155 6.64 -19.45 -1.90
C LYS A 155 6.37 -19.62 -0.40
N GLU A 156 7.43 -19.54 0.41
CA GLU A 156 7.39 -19.76 1.86
C GLU A 156 6.95 -18.52 2.64
N TYR A 157 7.38 -17.34 2.18
CA TYR A 157 7.12 -16.05 2.79
C TYR A 157 6.34 -15.13 1.85
N LYS A 158 5.01 -15.29 1.89
CA LYS A 158 4.12 -14.33 1.22
C LYS A 158 4.06 -13.06 2.06
N GLN A 159 4.95 -12.10 1.80
CA GLN A 159 5.09 -10.86 2.57
C GLN A 159 3.76 -10.14 2.81
N ASP A 160 2.87 -10.09 1.81
CA ASP A 160 1.55 -9.47 1.92
C ASP A 160 0.63 -10.14 2.95
N GLN A 161 0.82 -11.44 3.17
CA GLN A 161 0.08 -12.24 4.14
C GLN A 161 0.78 -12.23 5.51
N ALA A 162 2.11 -12.38 5.53
CA ALA A 162 2.88 -12.48 6.76
C ALA A 162 2.86 -11.19 7.60
N LEU A 163 2.73 -10.03 6.94
CA LEU A 163 2.55 -8.74 7.62
C LEU A 163 1.14 -8.53 8.20
N ARG A 164 0.16 -9.40 7.88
CA ARG A 164 -1.23 -9.26 8.34
C ARG A 164 -1.67 -10.36 9.28
N TYR A 165 -1.16 -11.57 9.07
CA TYR A 165 -1.61 -12.74 9.78
C TYR A 165 -0.43 -13.36 10.50
N PRO A 166 -0.57 -13.73 11.79
CA PRO A 166 0.51 -14.40 12.53
C PRO A 166 0.78 -15.82 12.02
N ARG A 167 -0.10 -16.37 11.17
CA ARG A 167 -0.02 -17.73 10.63
C ARG A 167 -0.37 -17.74 9.16
N SER A 168 0.13 -18.76 8.47
CA SER A 168 -0.26 -19.08 7.09
C SER A 168 -1.73 -19.52 7.04
N ARG A 169 -2.25 -19.69 5.82
CA ARG A 169 -3.59 -20.23 5.58
C ARG A 169 -3.80 -21.61 6.23
N ASP A 170 -2.75 -22.40 6.36
CA ASP A 170 -2.77 -23.75 6.97
C ASP A 170 -2.48 -23.71 8.49
N MET A 171 -2.60 -22.53 9.11
CA MET A 171 -2.37 -22.27 10.53
C MET A 171 -0.94 -22.55 11.02
N GLN A 172 0.01 -22.69 10.10
CA GLN A 172 1.43 -22.84 10.42
C GLN A 172 2.07 -21.48 10.72
N LEU A 173 3.05 -21.45 11.62
CA LEU A 173 3.87 -20.27 11.85
C LEU A 173 4.74 -20.00 10.63
N TRP A 174 4.94 -18.72 10.31
CA TRP A 174 5.91 -18.30 9.31
C TRP A 174 7.31 -18.72 9.76
N GLN A 175 8.05 -19.44 8.90
CA GLN A 175 9.38 -19.95 9.23
C GLN A 175 10.47 -18.91 8.91
N HIS A 176 10.33 -17.70 9.43
CA HIS A 176 11.26 -16.59 9.18
C HIS A 176 11.54 -15.79 10.44
N VAL A 177 12.78 -15.31 10.57
CA VAL A 177 13.16 -14.33 11.58
C VAL A 177 12.82 -12.95 11.03
N VAL A 178 11.93 -12.25 11.70
CA VAL A 178 11.50 -10.90 11.33
C VAL A 178 11.72 -9.99 12.52
N ALA A 179 12.37 -8.86 12.30
CA ALA A 179 12.56 -7.81 13.29
C ALA A 179 12.08 -6.47 12.71
N PHE A 180 11.65 -5.56 13.58
CA PHE A 180 11.17 -4.25 13.20
C PHE A 180 11.80 -3.17 14.09
N SER A 181 12.46 -2.20 13.45
CA SER A 181 13.02 -1.01 14.09
C SER A 181 12.30 0.23 13.57
N ALA A 182 11.47 0.87 14.41
CA ALA A 182 10.70 2.04 14.00
C ALA A 182 11.62 3.20 13.56
N THR A 183 12.71 3.44 14.29
CA THR A 183 13.66 4.51 13.97
C THR A 183 14.33 4.32 12.61
N GLU A 184 14.81 3.11 12.31
CA GLU A 184 15.42 2.81 11.00
C GLU A 184 14.38 2.90 9.89
N PHE A 185 13.20 2.31 10.12
CA PHE A 185 12.13 2.29 9.14
C PHE A 185 11.56 3.70 8.85
N GLN A 186 11.61 4.63 9.81
CA GLN A 186 11.23 6.02 9.59
C GLN A 186 12.09 6.71 8.52
N ASN A 187 13.37 6.36 8.42
CA ASN A 187 14.25 6.87 7.38
C ASN A 187 13.85 6.32 6.00
N GLU A 188 13.56 5.01 5.92
CA GLU A 188 13.06 4.38 4.69
C GLU A 188 11.74 5.01 4.22
N LEU A 189 10.81 5.28 5.14
CA LEU A 189 9.54 5.94 4.82
C LEU A 189 9.71 7.37 4.29
N ASN A 190 10.68 8.11 4.83
CA ASN A 190 10.98 9.45 4.35
C ASN A 190 11.62 9.43 2.95
N GLN A 191 12.51 8.47 2.69
CA GLN A 191 13.08 8.25 1.36
C GLN A 191 11.99 7.83 0.37
N LEU A 192 11.13 6.88 0.73
CA LEU A 192 9.99 6.46 -0.09
C LEU A 192 9.05 7.63 -0.42
N ALA A 193 8.77 8.52 0.53
CA ALA A 193 7.96 9.71 0.28
C ALA A 193 8.62 10.68 -0.71
N SER A 194 9.93 10.87 -0.61
CA SER A 194 10.71 11.68 -1.55
C SER A 194 10.68 11.07 -2.97
N ASP A 195 10.91 9.77 -3.07
CA ASP A 195 10.90 9.05 -4.35
C ASP A 195 9.52 9.05 -5.01
N VAL A 196 8.45 8.80 -4.25
CA VAL A 196 7.07 8.86 -4.76
C VAL A 196 6.75 10.27 -5.28
N ALA A 197 7.11 11.33 -4.53
CA ALA A 197 6.83 12.70 -4.96
C ALA A 197 7.61 13.06 -6.24
N ARG A 198 8.88 12.66 -6.34
CA ARG A 198 9.70 12.86 -7.54
C ARG A 198 9.12 12.11 -8.73
N LEU A 199 8.87 10.80 -8.60
CA LEU A 199 8.35 9.98 -9.69
C LEU A 199 6.93 10.40 -10.10
N GLU A 200 6.09 10.85 -9.16
CA GLU A 200 4.79 11.46 -9.47
C GLU A 200 4.96 12.66 -10.40
N SER A 201 5.91 13.55 -10.09
CA SER A 201 6.17 14.73 -10.93
C SER A 201 6.77 14.42 -12.30
N GLU A 202 7.36 13.24 -12.52
CA GLU A 202 7.90 12.82 -13.81
C GLU A 202 6.87 12.05 -14.65
N ILE A 203 5.95 11.33 -14.00
CA ILE A 203 5.05 10.35 -14.67
C ILE A 203 3.62 10.90 -14.87
N PHE A 204 3.15 11.74 -13.94
CA PHE A 204 1.75 12.20 -13.90
C PHE A 204 1.59 13.70 -14.24
N SER A 205 2.69 14.36 -14.63
CA SER A 205 2.70 15.75 -15.09
C SER A 205 2.33 15.91 -16.56
#